data_AF-A0A9N9NDM8-F1
#
_entry.id   AF-A0A9N9NDM8-F1
#
_cell.length_a   1.000
_cell.length_b   1.000
_cell.length_c   1.000
_cell.angle_alpha   90.00
_cell.angle_beta   90.00
_cell.angle_gamma   90.00
#
_symmetry.space_group_name_H-M   'P 1'
#
loop_
_entity.id
_entity.type
_entity.pdbx_description
1 polymer ?
#
loop_
_entity_poly.entity_id
_entity_poly.type
_entity_poly.pdbx_seq_one_letter_code
_entity_poly.pdbx_strand_id
1 'polypeptide(L)'
;ILMKSTSDVASSCLIQAIKPERNFKKTDLLEFLIKRVDKGALKNALDHYKVGFKFNAESIKTTKKIRSLTVHSNLYYWILKKYGPNSEVTQKCFDDIIESRIWVDLKLQKTPDREVPEGLTIGAFNSICSIYLEFCNEKVPFKANILQYLQLINNYEIINPFFNYCIWYTINRGITFDD
;
A
#
# COMPACT_ATOMS: atom_id res chain seq x y z
N ILE A 1 0.52 8.10 -39.60
CA ILE A 1 0.68 8.48 -38.17
C ILE A 1 -0.55 7.97 -37.44
N LEU A 2 -0.46 6.91 -36.64
CA LEU A 2 -1.58 6.46 -35.81
C LEU A 2 -1.84 7.55 -34.75
N MET A 3 -2.95 8.28 -34.87
CA MET A 3 -3.40 9.18 -33.80
C MET A 3 -3.70 8.32 -32.58
N LYS A 4 -2.97 8.53 -31.48
CA LYS A 4 -3.33 7.96 -30.18
C LYS A 4 -4.70 8.47 -29.77
N SER A 5 -5.56 7.60 -29.25
CA SER A 5 -6.84 8.04 -28.72
C SER A 5 -6.64 8.93 -27.50
N THR A 6 -7.62 9.77 -27.17
CA THR A 6 -7.59 10.59 -25.94
C THR A 6 -7.40 9.73 -24.69
N SER A 7 -7.95 8.52 -24.66
CA SER A 7 -7.78 7.55 -23.57
C SER A 7 -6.32 7.05 -23.46
N ASP A 8 -5.66 6.76 -24.59
CA ASP A 8 -4.26 6.31 -24.61
C ASP A 8 -3.31 7.38 -24.08
N VAL A 9 -3.56 8.64 -24.48
CA VAL A 9 -2.81 9.79 -23.99
C VAL A 9 -3.06 9.99 -22.50
N ALA A 10 -4.31 9.98 -22.06
CA ALA A 10 -4.67 10.13 -20.65
C ALA A 10 -4.08 9.00 -19.77
N SER A 11 -4.06 7.76 -20.27
CA SER A 11 -3.45 6.61 -19.58
C SER A 11 -1.93 6.77 -19.44
N SER A 12 -1.26 7.26 -20.49
CA SER A 12 0.17 7.59 -20.44
C SER A 12 0.45 8.72 -19.44
N CYS A 13 -0.39 9.75 -19.41
CA CYS A 13 -0.30 10.83 -18.45
C CYS A 13 -0.56 10.35 -17.01
N LEU A 14 -1.49 9.42 -16.80
CA LEU A 14 -1.77 8.82 -15.50
C LEU A 14 -0.54 8.11 -14.94
N ILE A 15 0.13 7.30 -15.75
CA ILE A 15 1.40 6.65 -15.37
C ILE A 15 2.41 7.71 -14.92
N GLN A 16 2.61 8.77 -15.70
CA GLN A 16 3.56 9.82 -15.34
C GLN A 16 3.14 10.61 -14.09
N ALA A 17 1.84 10.79 -13.86
CA ALA A 17 1.29 11.53 -12.73
C ALA A 17 1.51 10.81 -11.40
N ILE A 18 1.50 9.47 -11.39
CA ILE A 18 1.62 8.67 -10.16
C ILE A 18 3.07 8.30 -9.80
N LYS A 19 4.07 8.79 -10.53
CA LYS A 19 5.49 8.55 -10.25
C LYS A 19 5.85 8.85 -8.80
N PRO A 20 6.69 8.04 -8.15
CA PRO A 20 7.08 8.25 -6.75
C PRO A 20 7.80 9.58 -6.51
N GLU A 21 8.56 10.09 -7.49
CA GLU A 21 9.29 11.36 -7.37
C GLU A 21 8.41 12.60 -7.57
N ARG A 22 7.15 12.43 -8.01
CA ARG A 22 6.25 13.57 -8.27
C ARG A 22 5.61 14.03 -6.97
N ASN A 23 5.84 15.30 -6.62
CA ASN A 23 5.11 15.96 -5.54
C ASN A 23 3.76 16.49 -6.04
N PHE A 24 2.71 15.67 -6.03
CA PHE A 24 1.35 16.13 -6.31
C PHE A 24 0.61 16.45 -5.00
N LYS A 25 0.58 17.74 -4.65
CA LYS A 25 -0.19 18.25 -3.50
C LYS A 25 -1.71 18.25 -3.73
N LYS A 26 -2.15 18.26 -4.99
CA LYS A 26 -3.57 18.31 -5.37
C LYS A 26 -3.95 17.10 -6.21
N THR A 27 -5.12 16.54 -5.92
CA THR A 27 -5.66 15.37 -6.61
C THR A 27 -6.44 15.75 -7.88
N ASP A 28 -6.62 17.05 -8.16
CA ASP A 28 -7.36 17.58 -9.31
C ASP A 28 -6.90 16.96 -10.64
N LEU A 29 -5.58 16.81 -10.83
CA LEU A 29 -5.03 16.18 -12.02
C LEU A 29 -5.39 14.70 -12.10
N LEU A 30 -5.30 13.96 -10.99
CA LEU A 30 -5.68 12.55 -10.95
C LEU A 30 -7.17 12.38 -11.25
N GLU A 31 -8.03 13.22 -10.66
CA GLU A 31 -9.47 13.20 -10.94
C GLU A 31 -9.78 13.55 -12.39
N PHE A 32 -9.09 14.53 -12.96
CA PHE A 32 -9.22 14.91 -14.37
C PHE A 32 -8.86 13.77 -15.32
N LEU A 33 -7.73 13.09 -15.04
CA LEU A 33 -7.23 11.98 -15.86
C LEU A 33 -8.13 10.75 -15.72
N ILE A 34 -8.56 10.41 -14.50
CA ILE A 34 -9.40 9.23 -14.24
C ILE A 34 -10.76 9.31 -14.94
N LYS A 35 -11.30 10.51 -15.14
CA LYS A 35 -12.53 10.74 -15.93
C LYS A 35 -12.36 10.50 -17.43
N ARG A 36 -11.12 10.37 -17.93
CA ARG A 36 -10.77 10.32 -19.36
C ARG A 36 -10.08 9.03 -19.79
N VAL A 37 -9.83 8.12 -18.85
CA VAL A 37 -9.20 6.82 -19.12
C VAL A 37 -10.23 5.71 -19.05
N ASP A 38 -9.93 4.61 -19.74
CA ASP A 38 -10.75 3.40 -19.71
C ASP A 38 -10.75 2.74 -18.33
N LYS A 39 -11.79 1.94 -18.09
CA LYS A 39 -11.88 1.09 -16.89
C LYS A 39 -10.66 0.17 -16.83
N GLY A 40 -9.93 0.23 -15.72
CA GLY A 40 -8.72 -0.56 -15.51
C GLY A 40 -7.40 0.18 -15.78
N ALA A 41 -7.42 1.38 -16.38
CA ALA A 41 -6.20 2.15 -16.63
C ALA A 41 -5.42 2.47 -15.34
N LEU A 42 -6.12 2.72 -14.21
CA LEU A 42 -5.47 2.90 -12.92
C LEU A 42 -4.75 1.63 -12.45
N LYS A 43 -5.39 0.46 -12.61
CA LYS A 43 -4.75 -0.83 -12.29
C LYS A 43 -3.50 -1.04 -13.13
N ASN A 44 -3.59 -0.80 -14.43
CA ASN A 44 -2.44 -0.88 -15.35
C ASN A 44 -1.32 0.10 -14.96
N ALA A 45 -1.67 1.31 -14.52
CA ALA A 45 -0.69 2.28 -14.05
C ALA A 45 0.00 1.82 -12.75
N LEU A 46 -0.75 1.23 -11.80
CA LEU A 46 -0.19 0.62 -10.61
C LEU A 46 0.71 -0.59 -10.95
N ASP A 47 0.30 -1.42 -11.92
CA ASP A 47 1.10 -2.54 -12.43
C ASP A 47 2.38 -2.09 -13.11
N HIS A 48 2.36 -0.96 -13.83
CA HIS A 48 3.55 -0.37 -14.45
C HIS A 48 4.65 -0.08 -13.41
N TYR A 49 4.27 0.43 -12.23
CA TYR A 49 5.20 0.65 -11.12
C TYR A 49 5.43 -0.61 -10.27
N LYS A 50 4.74 -1.71 -10.56
CA LYS A 50 4.74 -2.96 -9.80
C LYS A 50 4.21 -2.76 -8.37
N VAL A 51 3.16 -1.96 -8.18
CA VAL A 51 2.52 -1.83 -6.86
C VAL A 51 1.93 -3.17 -6.43
N GLY A 52 2.23 -3.58 -5.20
CA GLY A 52 1.71 -4.79 -4.56
C GLY A 52 2.80 -5.54 -3.79
N PHE A 53 2.44 -6.70 -3.26
CA PHE A 53 3.36 -7.61 -2.57
C PHE A 53 4.33 -8.25 -3.59
N LYS A 54 5.64 -8.20 -3.30
CA LYS A 54 6.75 -8.61 -4.18
C LYS A 54 7.60 -9.73 -3.58
N PHE A 55 7.75 -9.79 -2.27
CA PHE A 55 8.66 -10.70 -1.58
C PHE A 55 7.88 -11.80 -0.87
N ASN A 56 8.49 -12.98 -0.74
CA ASN A 56 8.03 -14.00 0.21
C ASN A 56 8.67 -13.77 1.59
N ALA A 57 8.23 -14.54 2.60
CA ALA A 57 8.69 -14.42 3.98
C ALA A 57 10.22 -14.59 4.17
N GLU A 58 10.88 -15.38 3.32
CA GLU A 58 12.33 -15.58 3.39
C GLU A 58 13.10 -14.42 2.74
N SER A 59 12.65 -14.01 1.55
CA SER A 59 13.31 -12.97 0.75
C SER A 59 13.15 -11.57 1.35
N ILE A 60 12.05 -11.28 2.05
CA ILE A 60 11.86 -9.99 2.72
C ILE A 60 12.85 -9.78 3.88
N LYS A 61 13.26 -10.86 4.58
CA LYS A 61 14.26 -10.79 5.66
C LYS A 61 15.65 -10.45 5.15
N THR A 62 16.01 -10.99 3.99
CA THR A 62 17.37 -11.00 3.45
C THR A 62 17.61 -9.92 2.39
N THR A 63 16.56 -9.33 1.82
CA THR A 63 16.70 -8.31 0.77
C THR A 63 17.52 -7.11 1.26
N LYS A 64 18.50 -6.72 0.44
CA LYS A 64 19.28 -5.48 0.60
C LYS A 64 18.60 -4.27 -0.05
N LYS A 65 17.54 -4.49 -0.85
CA LYS A 65 16.80 -3.41 -1.48
C LYS A 65 15.96 -2.68 -0.44
N ILE A 66 16.08 -1.36 -0.40
CA ILE A 66 15.23 -0.49 0.43
C ILE A 66 13.79 -0.66 -0.03
N ARG A 67 12.87 -0.90 0.91
CA ARG A 67 11.43 -0.89 0.62
C ARG A 67 10.83 0.41 1.13
N SER A 68 10.43 1.23 0.17
CA SER A 68 9.54 2.37 0.36
C SER A 68 8.26 2.13 -0.44
N LEU A 69 7.30 3.03 -0.29
CA LEU A 69 6.10 3.10 -1.13
C LEU A 69 6.52 3.18 -2.60
N THR A 70 5.88 2.36 -3.43
CA THR A 70 6.23 2.20 -4.85
C THR A 70 5.80 3.40 -5.70
N VAL A 71 4.78 4.13 -5.25
CA VAL A 71 4.27 5.36 -5.85
C VAL A 71 4.19 6.44 -4.78
N HIS A 72 3.85 7.67 -5.16
CA HIS A 72 3.82 8.77 -4.21
C HIS A 72 2.68 8.61 -3.19
N SER A 73 2.97 8.97 -1.93
CA SER A 73 2.13 8.70 -0.74
C SER A 73 0.68 9.20 -0.87
N ASN A 74 0.47 10.39 -1.42
CA ASN A 74 -0.87 10.95 -1.61
C ASN A 74 -1.79 10.08 -2.49
N LEU A 75 -1.22 9.25 -3.36
CA LEU A 75 -2.04 8.37 -4.20
C LEU A 75 -2.74 7.29 -3.37
N TYR A 76 -2.09 6.75 -2.35
CA TYR A 76 -2.67 5.70 -1.49
C TYR A 76 -3.90 6.24 -0.75
N TYR A 77 -3.77 7.42 -0.12
CA TYR A 77 -4.90 8.11 0.52
C TYR A 77 -6.03 8.41 -0.47
N TRP A 78 -5.69 8.91 -1.65
CA TRP A 78 -6.69 9.22 -2.67
C TRP A 78 -7.43 7.96 -3.15
N ILE A 79 -6.71 6.85 -3.39
CA ILE A 79 -7.30 5.57 -3.79
C ILE A 79 -8.26 5.06 -2.72
N LEU A 80 -7.83 5.02 -1.45
CA LEU A 80 -8.66 4.58 -0.34
C LEU A 80 -9.95 5.40 -0.25
N LYS A 81 -9.84 6.73 -0.28
CA LYS A 81 -10.99 7.63 -0.22
C LYS A 81 -11.93 7.51 -1.43
N LYS A 82 -11.37 7.31 -2.63
CA LYS A 82 -12.14 7.30 -3.89
C LYS A 82 -12.85 5.98 -4.14
N TYR A 83 -12.21 4.86 -3.83
CA TYR A 83 -12.68 3.52 -4.19
C TYR A 83 -13.13 2.68 -3.00
N GLY A 84 -12.81 3.11 -1.77
CA GLY A 84 -13.20 2.42 -0.55
C GLY A 84 -12.38 1.16 -0.25
N PRO A 85 -12.50 0.63 0.97
CA PRO A 85 -11.60 -0.40 1.51
C PRO A 85 -11.68 -1.76 0.79
N ASN A 86 -12.83 -2.07 0.19
CA ASN A 86 -13.09 -3.37 -0.44
C ASN A 86 -12.74 -3.41 -1.93
N SER A 87 -12.19 -2.33 -2.50
CA SER A 87 -11.86 -2.28 -3.92
C SER A 87 -10.54 -2.99 -4.24
N GLU A 88 -10.45 -3.62 -5.42
CA GLU A 88 -9.25 -4.33 -5.86
C GLU A 88 -8.01 -3.42 -5.89
N VAL A 89 -8.16 -2.17 -6.33
CA VAL A 89 -7.07 -1.18 -6.38
C VAL A 89 -6.60 -0.79 -4.99
N THR A 90 -7.51 -0.69 -4.01
CA THR A 90 -7.15 -0.42 -2.61
C THR A 90 -6.44 -1.61 -2.00
N GLN A 91 -6.91 -2.84 -2.26
CA GLN A 91 -6.23 -4.04 -1.80
C GLN A 91 -4.80 -4.15 -2.36
N LYS A 92 -4.61 -3.84 -3.65
CA LYS A 92 -3.28 -3.84 -4.28
C LYS A 92 -2.35 -2.80 -3.65
N CYS A 93 -2.89 -1.64 -3.29
CA CYS A 93 -2.15 -0.61 -2.55
C CYS A 93 -1.79 -1.09 -1.14
N PHE A 94 -2.73 -1.73 -0.44
CA PHE A 94 -2.51 -2.26 0.91
C PHE A 94 -1.40 -3.30 0.94
N ASP A 95 -1.36 -4.19 -0.06
CA ASP A 95 -0.29 -5.18 -0.21
C ASP A 95 1.11 -4.53 -0.31
N ASP A 96 1.26 -3.39 -0.98
CA ASP A 96 2.53 -2.66 -1.08
C ASP A 96 2.90 -1.95 0.23
N ILE A 97 1.90 -1.37 0.90
CA ILE A 97 2.07 -0.66 2.18
C ILE A 97 2.49 -1.65 3.27
N ILE A 98 1.77 -2.76 3.41
CA ILE A 98 2.01 -3.74 4.48
C ILE A 98 3.36 -4.43 4.29
N GLU A 99 3.75 -4.75 3.05
CA GLU A 99 5.09 -5.26 2.77
C GLU A 99 6.17 -4.25 3.19
N SER A 100 5.98 -2.97 2.88
CA SER A 100 6.91 -1.91 3.27
C SER A 100 6.99 -1.77 4.80
N ARG A 101 5.84 -1.84 5.49
CA ARG A 101 5.78 -1.75 6.96
C ARG A 101 6.45 -2.93 7.65
N ILE A 102 6.26 -4.15 7.13
CA ILE A 102 6.95 -5.36 7.61
C ILE A 102 8.46 -5.23 7.38
N TRP A 103 8.89 -4.78 6.18
CA TRP A 103 10.31 -4.60 5.90
C TRP A 103 10.96 -3.59 6.86
N VAL A 104 10.27 -2.47 7.14
CA VAL A 104 10.74 -1.47 8.10
C VAL A 104 11.00 -2.11 9.46
N ASP A 105 10.03 -2.88 9.99
CA ASP A 105 10.19 -3.55 11.28
C ASP A 105 11.39 -4.51 11.30
N LEU A 106 11.50 -5.36 10.28
CA LEU A 106 12.59 -6.32 10.16
C LEU A 106 13.97 -5.66 10.07
N LYS A 107 14.07 -4.43 9.55
CA LYS A 107 15.33 -3.67 9.53
C LYS A 107 15.63 -3.02 10.87
N LEU A 108 14.62 -2.44 11.53
CA LEU A 108 14.79 -1.86 12.86
C LEU A 108 15.18 -2.91 13.90
N GLN A 109 14.62 -4.13 13.82
CA GLN A 109 15.03 -5.24 14.66
C GLN A 109 16.54 -5.59 14.53
N LYS A 110 17.15 -5.33 13.37
CA LYS A 110 18.58 -5.58 13.11
C LYS A 110 19.48 -4.42 13.54
N THR A 111 18.90 -3.23 13.72
CA THR A 111 19.62 -2.00 14.11
C THR A 111 18.80 -1.26 15.18
N PRO A 112 18.70 -1.80 16.41
CA PRO A 112 17.79 -1.30 17.44
C PRO A 112 18.07 0.14 17.88
N ASP A 113 19.31 0.62 17.70
CA ASP A 113 19.70 1.99 18.06
C ASP A 113 19.28 3.05 17.04
N ARG A 114 18.63 2.66 15.93
CA ARG A 114 18.15 3.58 14.89
C ARG A 114 16.64 3.73 14.97
N GLU A 115 16.17 4.97 14.83
CA GLU A 115 14.74 5.26 14.72
C GLU A 115 14.18 4.92 13.32
N VAL A 116 15.03 4.96 12.28
CA VAL A 116 14.66 4.73 10.89
C VAL A 116 15.66 3.77 10.22
N PRO A 117 15.19 2.82 9.38
CA PRO A 117 16.08 1.96 8.60
C PRO A 117 17.09 2.72 7.76
N GLU A 118 18.29 2.14 7.62
CA GLU A 118 19.33 2.71 6.77
C GLU A 118 18.86 2.98 5.33
N GLY A 119 19.17 4.18 4.83
CA GLY A 119 18.82 4.60 3.47
C GLY A 119 17.36 4.98 3.26
N LEU A 120 16.48 4.79 4.26
CA LEU A 120 15.13 5.30 4.23
C LEU A 120 15.10 6.70 4.85
N THR A 121 14.43 7.66 4.20
CA THR A 121 14.27 9.00 4.77
C THR A 121 13.20 8.99 5.86
N ILE A 122 13.31 9.89 6.83
CA ILE A 122 12.28 10.10 7.87
C ILE A 122 10.90 10.35 7.24
N GLY A 123 10.84 11.12 6.14
CA GLY A 123 9.58 11.41 5.45
C GLY A 123 8.95 10.17 4.82
N ALA A 124 9.76 9.28 4.23
CA ALA A 124 9.27 8.02 3.68
C ALA A 124 8.82 7.07 4.79
N PHE A 125 9.59 6.96 5.87
CA PHE A 125 9.23 6.18 7.06
C PHE A 125 7.88 6.63 7.64
N ASN A 126 7.73 7.92 7.93
CA ASN A 126 6.50 8.49 8.46
C ASN A 126 5.31 8.23 7.52
N SER A 127 5.52 8.38 6.21
CA SER A 127 4.47 8.13 5.21
C SER A 127 4.02 6.68 5.19
N ILE A 128 4.95 5.71 5.29
CA ILE A 128 4.63 4.28 5.35
C ILE A 128 3.79 3.98 6.59
N CYS A 129 4.23 4.46 7.76
CA CYS A 129 3.54 4.23 9.02
C CYS A 129 2.15 4.87 9.02
N SER A 130 2.03 6.13 8.62
CA SER A 130 0.75 6.86 8.63
C SER A 130 -0.25 6.27 7.63
N ILE A 131 0.20 5.88 6.43
CA ILE A 131 -0.69 5.26 5.43
C ILE A 131 -1.15 3.88 5.89
N TYR A 132 -0.24 3.09 6.48
CA TYR A 132 -0.59 1.77 7.02
C TYR A 132 -1.72 1.86 8.06
N LEU A 133 -1.58 2.77 9.03
CA LEU A 133 -2.59 2.98 10.06
C LEU A 133 -3.93 3.44 9.46
N GLU A 134 -3.90 4.35 8.49
CA GLU A 134 -5.12 4.81 7.81
C GLU A 134 -5.88 3.65 7.13
N PHE A 135 -5.16 2.81 6.38
CA PHE A 135 -5.74 1.64 5.72
C PHE A 135 -6.34 0.65 6.73
N CYS A 136 -5.67 0.47 7.87
CA CYS A 136 -6.18 -0.37 8.95
C CYS A 136 -7.43 0.22 9.61
N ASN A 137 -7.47 1.54 9.81
CA ASN A 137 -8.61 2.24 10.41
C ASN A 137 -9.86 2.14 9.53
N GLU A 138 -9.69 2.29 8.21
CA GLU A 138 -10.73 2.10 7.20
C GLU A 138 -11.11 0.63 6.96
N LYS A 139 -10.58 -0.31 7.75
CA LYS A 139 -10.88 -1.75 7.69
C LYS A 139 -10.60 -2.37 6.33
N VAL A 140 -9.50 -1.97 5.68
CA VAL A 140 -9.05 -2.66 4.47
C VAL A 140 -8.72 -4.12 4.81
N PRO A 141 -9.27 -5.11 4.07
CA PRO A 141 -9.08 -6.51 4.40
C PRO A 141 -7.63 -6.98 4.35
N PHE A 142 -7.23 -7.73 5.38
CA PHE A 142 -5.99 -8.49 5.36
C PHE A 142 -6.16 -9.76 4.53
N LYS A 143 -5.20 -10.06 3.66
CA LYS A 143 -5.13 -11.33 2.94
C LYS A 143 -4.59 -12.44 3.84
N ALA A 144 -5.09 -13.66 3.66
CA ALA A 144 -4.70 -14.82 4.49
C ALA A 144 -3.18 -15.11 4.46
N ASN A 145 -2.52 -14.83 3.33
CA ASN A 145 -1.08 -15.00 3.20
C ASN A 145 -0.24 -14.05 4.05
N ILE A 146 -0.85 -13.09 4.77
CA ILE A 146 -0.11 -12.18 5.65
C ILE A 146 0.45 -12.86 6.90
N LEU A 147 -0.19 -13.94 7.36
CA LEU A 147 0.13 -14.62 8.62
C LEU A 147 1.60 -15.04 8.72
N GLN A 148 2.16 -15.57 7.63
CA GLN A 148 3.58 -15.97 7.57
C GLN A 148 4.56 -14.80 7.77
N TYR A 149 4.13 -13.57 7.51
CA TYR A 149 4.94 -12.38 7.73
C TYR A 149 4.73 -11.80 9.13
N LEU A 150 3.50 -11.88 9.66
CA LEU A 150 3.20 -11.42 11.02
C LEU A 150 3.98 -12.22 12.08
N GLN A 151 4.33 -13.48 11.79
CA GLN A 151 5.20 -14.30 12.65
C GLN A 151 6.66 -13.80 12.72
N LEU A 152 7.06 -12.88 11.84
CA LEU A 152 8.45 -12.40 11.74
C LEU A 152 8.66 -11.07 12.44
N ILE A 153 7.57 -10.41 12.84
CA ILE A 153 7.58 -9.05 13.36
C ILE A 153 7.34 -9.06 14.86
N ASN A 154 7.93 -8.10 15.56
CA ASN A 154 7.79 -7.93 17.01
C ASN A 154 7.03 -6.65 17.38
N ASN A 155 6.64 -5.85 16.38
CA ASN A 155 5.97 -4.58 16.60
C ASN A 155 4.45 -4.74 16.64
N TYR A 156 3.90 -4.56 17.85
CA TYR A 156 2.47 -4.62 18.11
C TYR A 156 1.64 -3.63 17.29
N GLU A 157 2.19 -2.49 16.87
CA GLU A 157 1.49 -1.52 16.02
C GLU A 157 1.14 -2.11 14.64
N ILE A 158 1.90 -3.10 14.17
CA ILE A 158 1.67 -3.81 12.91
C ILE A 158 0.79 -5.06 13.15
N ILE A 159 0.99 -5.73 14.28
CA ILE A 159 0.30 -6.98 14.59
C ILE A 159 -1.15 -6.73 15.03
N ASN A 160 -1.36 -5.74 15.92
CA ASN A 160 -2.65 -5.49 16.55
C ASN A 160 -3.77 -5.15 15.54
N PRO A 161 -3.54 -4.34 14.49
CA PRO A 161 -4.57 -4.07 13.50
C PRO A 161 -5.13 -5.33 12.81
N PHE A 162 -4.31 -6.37 12.61
CA PHE A 162 -4.77 -7.64 12.05
C PHE A 162 -5.77 -8.33 12.98
N PHE A 163 -5.44 -8.48 14.27
CA PHE A 163 -6.33 -9.10 15.24
C PHE A 163 -7.62 -8.30 15.44
N ASN A 164 -7.51 -6.97 15.52
CA ASN A 164 -8.67 -6.08 15.60
C ASN A 164 -9.58 -6.23 14.38
N TYR A 165 -9.01 -6.37 13.19
CA TYR A 165 -9.78 -6.65 11.97
C TYR A 165 -10.47 -8.01 12.05
N CYS A 166 -9.78 -9.07 12.48
CA CYS A 166 -10.36 -10.40 12.64
C CYS A 166 -11.54 -10.39 13.62
N ILE A 167 -11.38 -9.79 14.80
CA ILE A 167 -12.44 -9.66 15.80
C ILE A 167 -13.63 -8.89 15.22
N TRP A 168 -13.37 -7.73 14.63
CA TRP A 168 -14.41 -6.91 13.99
C TRP A 168 -15.16 -7.70 12.92
N TYR A 169 -14.45 -8.40 12.05
CA TYR A 169 -15.03 -9.16 10.96
C TYR A 169 -15.92 -10.30 11.46
N THR A 170 -15.48 -11.02 12.48
CA THR A 170 -16.24 -12.12 13.10
C THR A 170 -17.53 -11.61 13.74
N ILE A 171 -17.46 -10.53 14.53
CA ILE A 171 -18.63 -9.90 15.17
C ILE A 171 -19.65 -9.45 14.11
N ASN A 172 -19.20 -8.76 13.06
CA ASN A 172 -20.09 -8.23 12.02
C ASN A 172 -20.68 -9.32 11.11
N ARG A 173 -20.16 -10.56 11.17
CA ARG A 173 -20.73 -11.71 10.47
C ARG A 173 -21.59 -12.61 11.35
N GLY A 174 -21.81 -12.25 12.61
CA GLY A 174 -22.63 -13.03 13.54
C GLY A 174 -22.03 -14.39 13.88
N ILE A 175 -20.72 -14.56 13.70
CA ILE A 175 -20.01 -15.75 14.15
C ILE A 175 -19.76 -15.56 15.65
N THR A 176 -20.51 -16.26 16.49
CA THR A 176 -20.20 -16.36 17.92
C THR A 176 -19.18 -17.47 18.11
N PHE A 177 -18.15 -17.22 18.92
CA PHE A 177 -17.35 -18.30 19.46
C PHE A 177 -18.15 -18.85 20.64
N ASP A 178 -18.65 -20.07 20.51
CA ASP A 178 -19.23 -20.78 21.66
C ASP A 178 -18.08 -21.13 22.62
N ASP A 179 -18.26 -20.76 23.90
CA ASP A 179 -17.29 -20.95 25.00
C ASP A 179 -16.96 -22.42 25.28
#